data_AF-A0A8T6RGV8-F1
#
_entry.id   AF-A0A8T6RGV8-F1
#
_cell.length_a   1.000
_cell.length_b   1.000
_cell.length_c   1.000
_cell.angle_alpha   90.00
_cell.angle_beta   90.00
_cell.angle_gamma   90.00
#
_symmetry.space_group_name_H-M   'P 1'
#
loop_
_entity.id
_entity.type
_entity.pdbx_description
1 polymer ?
#
loop_
_entity_poly.entity_id
_entity_poly.type
_entity_poly.pdbx_seq_one_letter_code
_entity_poly.pdbx_strand_id
1 'polypeptide(L)' 'MDDFILKLEKEISLWSDFRRALRGEDRKYFDHVVDLMRCHPKAIQNKDHPLLMPALFMSVLLEQERQLEYIEKKKEFNYK' A
#
# COMPACT_ATOMS: atom_id res chain seq x y z
N MET A 1 -6.91 19.85 -0.30
CA MET A 1 -6.67 18.51 -0.87
C MET A 1 -5.16 18.28 -1.06
N ASP A 2 -4.44 19.30 -1.52
CA ASP A 2 -3.00 19.22 -1.85
C ASP A 2 -2.06 18.94 -0.67
N ASP A 3 -2.36 19.44 0.54
CA ASP A 3 -1.50 19.25 1.73
C ASP A 3 -1.38 17.78 2.18
N PHE A 4 -2.46 17.01 2.07
CA PHE A 4 -2.43 15.60 2.46
C PHE A 4 -1.61 14.75 1.50
N ILE A 5 -1.78 14.95 0.19
CA ILE A 5 -1.02 14.23 -0.84
C ILE A 5 0.47 14.54 -0.67
N LEU A 6 0.81 15.81 -0.41
CA LEU A 6 2.19 16.20 -0.14
C LEU A 6 2.76 15.49 1.11
N LYS A 7 2.00 15.40 2.20
CA LYS A 7 2.41 14.67 3.41
C LYS A 7 2.61 13.18 3.14
N LEU A 8 1.73 12.58 2.35
CA LEU A 8 1.82 11.17 1.93
C LEU A 8 3.10 10.93 1.11
N GLU A 9 3.35 11.74 0.08
CA GLU A 9 4.55 11.56 -0.75
C GLU A 9 5.84 11.80 0.05
N LYS A 10 5.83 12.76 0.98
CA LYS A 10 6.95 12.95 1.92
C LYS A 10 7.20 11.70 2.75
N GLU A 11 6.16 11.12 3.35
CA GLU A 11 6.29 9.91 4.15
C GLU A 11 6.84 8.72 3.32
N ILE A 12 6.34 8.53 2.11
CA ILE A 12 6.83 7.49 1.19
C ILE A 12 8.31 7.72 0.83
N SER A 13 8.71 8.97 0.60
CA SER A 13 10.10 9.31 0.22
C SER A 13 11.13 8.98 1.30
N LEU A 14 10.73 8.90 2.56
CA LEU A 14 11.60 8.50 3.68
C LEU A 14 12.13 7.06 3.51
N TRP A 15 11.46 6.24 2.69
CA TRP A 15 11.84 4.85 2.44
C TRP A 15 12.74 4.67 1.20
N SER A 16 13.19 5.76 0.58
CA SER A 16 14.05 5.72 -0.61
C SER A 16 15.35 4.95 -0.40
N ASP A 17 15.97 5.07 0.77
CA ASP A 17 17.19 4.33 1.14
C ASP A 17 16.92 2.84 1.34
N PHE A 18 15.80 2.49 1.98
CA PHE A 18 15.35 1.11 2.12
C PHE A 18 15.14 0.47 0.75
N ARG A 19 14.39 1.14 -0.13
CA ARG A 19 14.18 0.72 -1.53
C ARG A 19 15.50 0.51 -2.28
N ARG A 20 16.47 1.42 -2.09
CA ARG A 20 17.79 1.35 -2.73
C ARG A 20 18.59 0.13 -2.26
N ALA A 21 18.45 -0.27 -1.00
CA ALA A 21 19.09 -1.46 -0.46
C ALA A 21 18.49 -2.78 -0.98
N LEU A 22 17.19 -2.80 -1.34
CA LEU A 22 16.55 -3.97 -1.95
C LEU A 22 17.13 -4.28 -3.33
N ARG A 23 17.23 -5.57 -3.66
CA ARG A 23 17.77 -6.09 -4.92
C ARG A 23 16.71 -6.90 -5.68
N GLY A 24 16.88 -6.99 -7.00
CA GLY A 24 16.09 -7.89 -7.84
C GLY A 24 14.58 -7.71 -7.69
N GLU A 25 13.88 -8.79 -7.41
CA GLU A 25 12.42 -8.83 -7.30
C GLU A 25 11.88 -8.14 -6.05
N ASP A 26 12.62 -8.13 -4.93
CA ASP A 26 12.19 -7.46 -3.71
C ASP A 26 11.94 -5.98 -3.94
N ARG A 27 12.75 -5.33 -4.78
CA ARG A 27 12.55 -3.93 -5.16
C ARG A 27 11.24 -3.75 -5.95
N LYS A 28 10.89 -4.68 -6.84
CA LYS A 28 9.63 -4.63 -7.61
C LYS A 28 8.42 -4.82 -6.69
N TYR A 29 8.50 -5.75 -5.73
CA TYR A 29 7.45 -5.95 -4.75
C TYR A 29 7.28 -4.74 -3.85
N PHE A 30 8.38 -4.12 -3.43
CA PHE A 30 8.33 -2.87 -2.66
C PHE A 30 7.67 -1.74 -3.44
N ASP A 31 7.99 -1.56 -4.73
CA ASP A 31 7.35 -0.56 -5.58
C ASP A 31 5.84 -0.78 -5.66
N HIS A 32 5.41 -2.04 -5.81
CA HIS A 32 3.99 -2.38 -5.78
C HIS A 32 3.33 -2.07 -4.43
N VAL A 33 3.98 -2.37 -3.31
CA VAL A 33 3.50 -2.04 -1.97
C VAL A 33 3.31 -0.52 -1.81
N VAL A 34 4.27 0.26 -2.29
CA VAL A 34 4.20 1.73 -2.28
C VAL A 34 3.02 2.26 -3.12
N ASP A 35 2.69 1.61 -4.24
CA ASP A 35 1.50 1.95 -5.03
C ASP A 35 0.20 1.68 -4.26
N LEU A 36 0.12 0.54 -3.54
CA LEU A 36 -1.05 0.19 -2.73
C LEU A 36 -1.31 1.18 -1.57
N MET A 37 -0.28 1.85 -1.07
CA MET A 37 -0.43 2.91 -0.06
C MET A 37 -1.27 4.09 -0.56
N ARG A 38 -1.38 4.29 -1.89
CA ARG A 38 -2.11 5.41 -2.52
C ARG A 38 -3.57 5.10 -2.83
N CYS A 39 -4.06 3.87 -2.59
CA CYS A 39 -5.39 3.43 -3.01
C CYS A 39 -6.55 4.03 -2.18
N HIS A 40 -6.31 4.42 -0.92
CA HIS A 40 -7.38 4.87 -0.02
C HIS A 40 -7.17 6.25 0.62
N PRO A 41 -6.87 7.31 -0.16
CA PRO A 41 -6.51 8.63 0.37
C PRO A 41 -7.62 9.27 1.21
N LYS A 42 -8.89 9.06 0.85
CA LYS A 42 -10.03 9.57 1.62
C LYS A 42 -10.21 8.86 2.97
N ALA A 43 -10.00 7.55 3.01
CA ALA A 43 -10.09 6.78 4.25
C ALA A 43 -8.94 7.14 5.21
N ILE A 44 -7.76 7.41 4.66
CA ILE A 44 -6.61 7.88 5.43
C ILE A 44 -6.82 9.32 5.93
N GLN A 45 -7.40 10.22 5.12
CA GLN A 45 -7.70 11.59 5.53
C GLN A 45 -8.74 11.67 6.66
N ASN A 46 -9.71 10.75 6.68
CA ASN A 46 -10.76 10.70 7.71
C ASN A 46 -10.28 10.10 9.04
N LYS A 47 -9.01 9.70 9.16
CA LYS A 47 -8.46 9.22 10.42
C LYS A 47 -8.05 10.40 11.31
N ASP A 48 -8.62 10.48 12.50
CA ASP A 48 -8.05 11.20 13.66
C ASP A 48 -6.84 10.44 14.25
N HIS A 49 -5.94 9.95 13.39
CA HIS A 49 -4.79 9.17 13.82
C HIS A 49 -3.52 10.04 13.75
N PRO A 50 -2.71 10.10 14.83
CA PRO A 50 -1.56 11.00 14.89
C PRO A 50 -0.43 10.64 13.93
N LEU A 51 -0.40 9.39 13.46
CA LEU A 51 0.64 8.87 12.56
C LEU A 51 0.05 8.46 11.21
N LEU A 52 0.69 8.91 10.13
CA LEU A 52 0.29 8.63 8.75
C LEU A 52 0.65 7.19 8.32
N MET A 53 1.82 6.69 8.71
CA MET A 53 2.30 5.36 8.33
C MET A 53 1.36 4.21 8.70
N PRO A 54 0.80 4.11 9.93
CA PRO A 54 -0.16 3.07 10.24
C PRO A 54 -1.39 3.10 9.34
N ALA A 55 -1.82 4.27 8.87
CA ALA A 55 -2.94 4.38 7.94
C ALA A 55 -2.57 3.91 6.53
N LEU A 56 -1.35 4.21 6.06
CA LEU A 56 -0.83 3.69 4.79
C LEU A 56 -0.70 2.17 4.83
N PHE A 57 -0.22 1.59 5.92
CA PHE A 57 -0.16 0.14 6.09
C PHE A 57 -1.54 -0.51 6.09
N MET A 58 -2.55 0.10 6.71
CA MET A 58 -3.92 -0.39 6.60
C MET A 58 -4.43 -0.39 5.16
N SER A 59 -4.04 0.60 4.35
CA SER A 59 -4.38 0.64 2.91
C SER A 59 -3.77 -0.55 2.17
N VAL A 60 -2.49 -0.83 2.42
CA VAL A 60 -1.79 -1.96 1.82
C VAL A 60 -2.42 -3.30 2.22
N LEU A 61 -2.67 -3.50 3.52
CA LEU A 61 -3.26 -4.73 4.04
C LEU A 61 -4.65 -4.98 3.44
N LEU A 62 -5.48 -3.94 3.31
CA LEU A 62 -6.81 -4.07 2.73
C LEU A 62 -6.77 -4.48 1.26
N GLU A 63 -5.90 -3.88 0.45
CA GLU A 63 -5.77 -4.26 -0.96
C GLU A 63 -5.15 -5.66 -1.12
N GLN A 64 -4.22 -6.05 -0.26
CA GLN A 64 -3.67 -7.40 -0.25
C GLN A 64 -4.74 -8.44 0.11
N GLU A 65 -5.58 -8.19 1.12
CA GLU A 65 -6.69 -9.06 1.48
C GLU A 65 -7.68 -9.23 0.32
N ARG A 66 -8.01 -8.14 -0.37
CA ARG A 66 -8.87 -8.18 -1.57
C ARG A 66 -8.25 -9.01 -2.70
N GLN A 67 -6.93 -8.92 -2.90
CA GLN A 67 -6.23 -9.73 -3.89
C GLN A 67 -6.22 -11.22 -3.50
N LEU A 68 -6.04 -11.54 -2.22
CA LEU A 68 -6.11 -12.91 -1.70
C LEU A 68 -7.49 -13.52 -1.96
N GLU A 69 -8.57 -12.82 -1.59
CA GLU A 69 -9.95 -13.27 -1.82
C GLU A 69 -10.22 -13.51 -3.32
N TYR A 70 -9.73 -12.63 -4.19
CA TYR A 70 -9.88 -12.79 -5.64
C TYR A 70 -9.16 -14.05 -6.15
N ILE A 71 -7.94 -14.29 -5.68
CA ILE A 71 -7.14 -15.47 -6.07
C ILE A 71 -7.82 -16.75 -5.58
N GLU A 72 -8.33 -16.76 -4.35
CA GLU A 72 -9.04 -17.91 -3.77
C GLU A 72 -10.31 -18.24 -4.57
N LYS A 73 -11.17 -17.26 -4.83
CA LYS A 73 -12.38 -17.46 -5.66
C LYS A 73 -12.05 -17.94 -7.07
N LYS A 74 -10.98 -17.43 -7.68
CA LYS A 74 -10.53 -17.87 -9.01
C LYS A 74 -10.04 -19.31 -8.99
N LYS A 75 -9.33 -19.74 -7.94
CA LYS A 75 -8.93 -21.14 -7.77
C LYS A 75 -10.18 -22.02 -7.69
N GLU A 76 -11.13 -21.69 -6.83
CA GLU A 76 -12.38 -22.45 -6.69
C GLU A 76 -13.15 -22.61 -8.01
N PHE A 77 -13.17 -21.58 -8.86
CA PHE A 77 -13.80 -21.64 -10.17
C PHE A 77 -13.08 -22.57 -11.15
N ASN A 78 -11.74 -22.60 -11.13
CA ASN A 78 -10.95 -23.45 -12.04
C ASN A 78 -10.95 -24.95 -11.65
N TYR A 79 -11.41 -25.29 -10.43
CA TYR A 79 -11.54 -26.67 -9.96
C TYR A 79 -12.99 -27.20 -10.02
N LYS A 80 -13.96 -26.41 -10.50
CA LYS A 80 -15.35 -26.82 -10.77
C LYS A 80 -15.57 -27.03 -12.26
#